data_AF-A0A2E0S5I3-F1
#
_entry.id   AF-A0A2E0S5I3-F1
#
_cell.length_a   1.000
_cell.length_b   1.000
_cell.length_c   1.000
_cell.angle_alpha   90.00
_cell.angle_beta   90.00
_cell.angle_gamma   90.00
#
_symmetry.space_group_name_H-M   'P 1'
#
loop_
_entity.id
_entity.type
_entity.pdbx_description
1 polymer ?
#
loop_
_entity_poly.entity_id
_entity_poly.type
_entity_poly.pdbx_seq_one_letter_code
_entity_poly.pdbx_strand_id
1 'polypeptide(L)'
;MLSLVGSLLGFGTSFLPTLLGFFEQGQKNRHQLKLLEAQAKHAEVLSQLKLEELDAAADVEESRSIYEHAAQLARSNKSSFISALQASVRPVVTYFFFILFATIKGLAVYVAVQEGDDVSQAILASWDEETKILFSTVISFWFGQRGMKSIRKARNGKS
;
A
#
# COMPACT_ATOMS: atom_id res chain seq x y z
N MET A 1 -33.63 -20.67 73.07
CA MET A 1 -33.95 -20.82 71.64
C MET A 1 -33.27 -19.80 70.70
N LEU A 2 -32.38 -18.93 71.20
CA LEU A 2 -31.57 -18.01 70.37
C LEU A 2 -30.45 -18.69 69.56
N SER A 3 -30.10 -19.95 69.89
CA SER A 3 -29.05 -20.72 69.21
C SER A 3 -29.42 -21.19 67.81
N LEU A 4 -30.71 -21.42 67.52
CA LEU A 4 -31.17 -21.91 66.21
C LEU A 4 -31.19 -20.81 65.15
N VAL A 5 -31.45 -19.56 65.57
CA VAL A 5 -31.39 -18.39 64.69
C VAL A 5 -29.93 -18.01 64.39
N GLY A 6 -29.02 -18.15 65.37
CA GLY A 6 -27.59 -17.95 65.17
C GLY A 6 -26.94 -19.00 64.24
N SER A 7 -27.37 -20.26 64.31
CA SER A 7 -26.88 -21.32 63.40
C SER A 7 -27.43 -21.19 61.98
N LEU A 8 -28.67 -20.74 61.80
CA LEU A 8 -29.25 -20.48 60.47
C LEU A 8 -28.62 -19.23 59.81
N LEU A 9 -28.35 -18.17 60.58
CA LEU A 9 -27.65 -16.99 60.06
C LEU A 9 -26.18 -17.30 59.73
N GLY A 10 -25.49 -18.09 60.55
CA GLY A 10 -24.12 -18.56 60.26
C GLY A 10 -24.02 -19.47 59.03
N PHE A 11 -25.05 -20.28 58.77
CA PHE A 11 -25.16 -21.12 57.57
C PHE A 11 -25.49 -20.30 56.32
N GLY A 12 -26.24 -19.20 56.42
CA GLY A 12 -26.50 -18.28 55.30
C GLY A 12 -25.29 -17.42 54.90
N THR A 13 -24.45 -17.04 55.87
CA THR A 13 -23.25 -16.23 55.61
C THR A 13 -22.11 -16.99 54.93
N SER A 14 -22.09 -18.33 54.94
CA SER A 14 -21.03 -19.12 54.29
C SER A 14 -21.21 -19.28 52.77
N PHE A 15 -22.42 -19.08 52.25
CA PHE A 15 -22.72 -19.16 50.81
C PHE A 15 -22.63 -17.80 50.09
N LEU A 16 -22.71 -16.69 50.83
CA LEU A 16 -22.54 -15.34 50.28
C LEU A 16 -21.18 -15.13 49.56
N PRO A 17 -20.03 -15.53 50.14
CA PRO A 17 -18.72 -15.38 49.50
C PRO A 17 -18.63 -16.20 48.21
N THR A 18 -19.24 -17.38 48.16
CA THR A 18 -19.19 -18.30 47.02
C THR A 18 -20.00 -17.78 45.83
N LEU A 19 -21.16 -17.16 46.08
CA LEU A 19 -21.98 -16.53 45.03
C LEU A 19 -21.35 -15.23 44.51
N LEU A 20 -20.79 -14.41 45.40
CA LEU A 20 -20.01 -13.23 45.01
C LEU A 20 -18.76 -13.64 44.22
N GLY A 21 -18.07 -14.70 44.64
CA GLY A 21 -16.94 -15.28 43.95
C GLY A 21 -17.29 -15.78 42.54
N PHE A 22 -18.41 -16.47 42.36
CA PHE A 22 -18.88 -16.91 41.04
C PHE A 22 -19.20 -15.74 40.10
N PHE A 23 -19.79 -14.66 40.63
CA PHE A 23 -20.09 -13.46 39.84
C PHE A 23 -18.84 -12.65 39.49
N GLU A 24 -17.91 -12.49 40.43
CA GLU A 24 -16.59 -11.88 40.17
C GLU A 24 -15.77 -12.70 39.18
N GLN A 25 -15.78 -14.03 39.27
CA GLN A 25 -15.11 -14.92 38.32
C GLN A 25 -15.67 -14.72 36.90
N GLY A 26 -16.99 -14.59 36.76
CA GLY A 26 -17.65 -14.29 35.49
C GLY A 26 -17.25 -12.93 34.91
N GLN A 27 -17.16 -11.89 35.75
CA GLN A 27 -16.65 -10.57 35.33
C GLN A 27 -15.17 -10.62 34.92
N LYS A 28 -14.31 -11.29 35.70
CA LYS A 28 -12.88 -11.46 35.39
C LYS A 28 -12.66 -12.19 34.08
N ASN A 29 -13.42 -13.26 33.81
CA ASN A 29 -13.36 -14.01 32.56
C ASN A 29 -13.77 -13.13 31.36
N ARG A 30 -14.86 -12.36 31.48
CA ARG A 30 -15.28 -11.42 30.44
C ARG A 30 -14.24 -10.33 30.19
N HIS A 31 -13.59 -9.83 31.24
CA HIS A 31 -12.53 -8.84 31.13
C HIS A 31 -11.28 -9.42 30.44
N GLN A 32 -10.85 -10.62 30.83
CA GLN A 32 -9.73 -11.32 30.18
C GLN A 32 -10.01 -11.62 28.71
N LEU A 33 -11.24 -12.06 28.38
CA LEU A 33 -11.66 -12.26 26.98
C LEU A 33 -11.57 -10.98 26.16
N LYS A 34 -12.04 -9.84 26.69
CA LYS A 34 -11.91 -8.54 26.00
C LYS A 34 -10.45 -8.13 25.80
N LEU A 35 -9.60 -8.42 26.78
CA LEU A 35 -8.17 -8.10 26.72
C LEU A 35 -7.46 -8.97 25.66
N LEU A 36 -7.77 -10.27 25.63
CA LEU A 36 -7.31 -11.21 24.59
C LEU A 36 -7.79 -10.79 23.20
N GLU A 37 -9.05 -10.40 23.05
CA GLU A 37 -9.61 -9.94 21.77
C GLU A 37 -8.93 -8.65 21.29
N ALA A 38 -8.68 -7.70 22.20
CA ALA A 38 -7.96 -6.47 21.89
C ALA A 38 -6.51 -6.75 21.45
N GLN A 39 -5.82 -7.67 22.11
CA GLN A 39 -4.48 -8.10 21.69
C GLN A 39 -4.49 -8.83 20.36
N ALA A 40 -5.48 -9.70 20.10
CA ALA A 40 -5.63 -10.40 18.84
C ALA A 40 -5.86 -9.43 17.67
N LYS A 41 -6.74 -8.44 17.85
CA LYS A 41 -6.96 -7.36 16.87
C LYS A 41 -5.69 -6.55 16.62
N HIS A 42 -4.94 -6.21 17.66
CA HIS A 42 -3.66 -5.53 17.51
C HIS A 42 -2.64 -6.36 16.73
N ALA A 43 -2.56 -7.66 17.02
CA ALA A 43 -1.65 -8.58 16.33
C ALA A 43 -2.04 -8.77 14.85
N GLU A 44 -3.34 -8.81 14.54
CA GLU A 44 -3.87 -8.90 13.19
C GLU A 44 -3.55 -7.66 12.36
N VAL A 45 -3.76 -6.45 12.92
CA VAL A 45 -3.39 -5.22 12.23
C VAL A 45 -1.88 -5.16 11.98
N LEU A 46 -1.08 -5.59 12.97
CA LEU A 46 0.38 -5.60 12.85
C LEU A 46 0.85 -6.62 11.81
N SER A 47 0.21 -7.80 11.72
CA SER A 47 0.53 -8.79 10.70
C SER A 47 0.15 -8.32 9.31
N GLN A 48 -1.02 -7.70 9.13
CA GLN A 48 -1.45 -7.11 7.86
C GLN A 48 -0.49 -6.01 7.39
N LEU A 49 -0.11 -5.09 8.28
CA LEU A 49 0.87 -4.05 7.96
C LEU A 49 2.23 -4.64 7.57
N LYS A 50 2.66 -5.71 8.22
CA LYS A 50 3.93 -6.38 7.91
C LYS A 50 3.88 -7.13 6.59
N LEU A 51 2.74 -7.71 6.22
CA LEU A 51 2.52 -8.32 4.90
C LEU A 51 2.55 -7.24 3.81
N GLU A 52 1.86 -6.12 3.99
CA GLU A 52 1.87 -5.00 3.04
C GLU A 52 3.28 -4.39 2.88
N GLU A 53 4.04 -4.28 3.97
CA GLU A 53 5.44 -3.85 3.92
C GLU A 53 6.36 -4.85 3.24
N LEU A 54 6.11 -6.16 3.42
CA LEU A 54 6.85 -7.24 2.76
C LEU A 54 6.55 -7.30 1.27
N ASP A 55 5.29 -7.14 0.86
CA ASP A 55 4.89 -7.09 -0.55
C ASP A 55 5.47 -5.85 -1.23
N ALA A 56 5.36 -4.67 -0.59
CA ALA A 56 5.97 -3.45 -1.10
C ALA A 56 7.51 -3.50 -1.10
N ALA A 57 8.12 -4.28 -0.21
CA ALA A 57 9.56 -4.52 -0.23
C ALA A 57 9.95 -5.56 -1.29
N ALA A 58 9.14 -6.58 -1.52
CA ALA A 58 9.33 -7.61 -2.53
C ALA A 58 9.22 -7.03 -3.93
N ASP A 59 8.25 -6.15 -4.21
CA ASP A 59 8.17 -5.45 -5.52
C ASP A 59 9.42 -4.59 -5.79
N VAL A 60 9.95 -3.97 -4.72
CA VAL A 60 11.18 -3.17 -4.80
C VAL A 60 12.41 -4.06 -4.97
N GLU A 61 12.47 -5.19 -4.28
CA GLU A 61 13.60 -6.12 -4.32
C GLU A 61 13.58 -7.01 -5.56
N GLU A 62 12.42 -7.34 -6.12
CA GLU A 62 12.26 -8.01 -7.41
C GLU A 62 12.69 -7.08 -8.54
N SER A 63 12.20 -5.83 -8.52
CA SER A 63 12.70 -4.79 -9.43
C SER A 63 14.22 -4.63 -9.28
N ARG A 64 14.73 -4.55 -8.05
CA ARG A 64 16.14 -4.37 -7.75
C ARG A 64 16.98 -5.57 -8.15
N SER A 65 16.55 -6.80 -7.91
CA SER A 65 17.26 -8.03 -8.26
C SER A 65 17.29 -8.24 -9.77
N ILE A 66 16.26 -7.86 -10.52
CA ILE A 66 16.33 -7.77 -11.99
C ILE A 66 17.40 -6.76 -12.42
N TYR A 67 17.46 -5.58 -11.78
CA TYR A 67 18.53 -4.60 -12.04
C TYR A 67 19.90 -5.05 -11.56
N GLU A 68 20.00 -5.81 -10.47
CA GLU A 68 21.25 -6.28 -9.89
C GLU A 68 21.79 -7.48 -10.65
N HIS A 69 20.94 -8.38 -11.17
CA HIS A 69 21.33 -9.41 -12.13
C HIS A 69 21.79 -8.79 -13.45
N ALA A 70 21.06 -7.79 -13.97
CA ALA A 70 21.50 -7.02 -15.13
C ALA A 70 22.83 -6.28 -14.86
N ALA A 71 23.01 -5.74 -13.65
CA ALA A 71 24.24 -5.05 -13.23
C ALA A 71 25.40 -6.03 -12.96
N GLN A 72 25.15 -7.26 -12.53
CA GLN A 72 26.16 -8.31 -12.38
C GLN A 72 26.63 -8.81 -13.75
N LEU A 73 25.72 -8.97 -14.72
CA LEU A 73 26.04 -9.18 -16.14
C LEU A 73 26.82 -7.99 -16.74
N ALA A 74 26.54 -6.76 -16.28
CA ALA A 74 27.31 -5.57 -16.68
C ALA A 74 28.68 -5.48 -16.00
N ARG A 75 28.87 -6.03 -14.79
CA ARG A 75 30.19 -6.10 -14.12
C ARG A 75 31.11 -7.14 -14.73
N SER A 76 30.57 -8.24 -15.28
CA SER A 76 31.39 -9.25 -15.98
C SER A 76 31.86 -8.79 -17.37
N ASN A 77 31.14 -7.86 -18.00
CA ASN A 77 31.54 -7.23 -19.27
C ASN A 77 32.02 -5.79 -19.07
N LYS A 78 33.34 -5.66 -18.93
CA LYS A 78 34.13 -4.44 -18.65
C LYS A 78 34.10 -3.39 -19.79
N SER A 79 32.94 -2.95 -20.25
CA SER A 79 32.83 -1.82 -21.18
C SER A 79 31.82 -0.80 -20.65
N SER A 80 32.35 0.34 -20.17
CA SER A 80 31.56 1.50 -19.70
C SER A 80 30.54 1.97 -20.74
N PHE A 81 30.82 1.73 -22.03
CA PHE A 81 29.92 2.03 -23.14
C PHE A 81 28.65 1.17 -23.11
N ILE A 82 28.77 -0.14 -22.85
CA ILE A 82 27.62 -1.06 -22.84
C ILE A 82 26.72 -0.77 -21.63
N SER A 83 27.31 -0.49 -20.47
CA SER A 83 26.55 -0.10 -19.27
C SER A 83 25.85 1.25 -19.45
N ALA A 84 26.49 2.23 -20.08
CA ALA A 84 25.88 3.52 -20.40
C ALA A 84 24.74 3.37 -21.43
N LEU A 85 24.95 2.55 -22.46
CA LEU A 85 23.95 2.24 -23.46
C LEU A 85 22.73 1.58 -22.83
N GLN A 86 22.91 0.56 -21.98
CA GLN A 86 21.83 -0.12 -21.27
C GLN A 86 21.07 0.82 -20.33
N ALA A 87 21.79 1.69 -19.59
CA ALA A 87 21.17 2.69 -18.74
C ALA A 87 20.35 3.72 -19.55
N SER A 88 20.75 4.01 -20.80
CA SER A 88 20.05 4.94 -21.68
C SER A 88 18.78 4.38 -22.32
N VAL A 89 18.62 3.05 -22.41
CA VAL A 89 17.45 2.41 -23.06
C VAL A 89 16.14 2.89 -22.44
N ARG A 90 16.03 2.94 -21.10
CA ARG A 90 14.80 3.37 -20.44
C ARG A 90 14.42 4.83 -20.77
N PRO A 91 15.33 5.82 -20.63
CA PRO A 91 15.06 7.18 -21.10
C PRO A 91 14.72 7.26 -22.60
N VAL A 92 15.47 6.57 -23.46
CA VAL A 92 15.29 6.64 -24.91
C VAL A 92 13.92 6.10 -25.33
N VAL A 93 13.53 4.93 -24.83
CA VAL A 93 12.20 4.36 -25.10
C VAL A 93 11.11 5.30 -24.59
N THR A 94 11.29 5.90 -23.40
CA THR A 94 10.33 6.87 -22.86
C THR A 94 10.14 8.06 -23.81
N TYR A 95 11.24 8.70 -24.24
CA TYR A 95 11.15 9.84 -25.15
C TYR A 95 10.54 9.46 -26.49
N PHE A 96 10.89 8.29 -27.04
CA PHE A 96 10.31 7.78 -28.28
C PHE A 96 8.79 7.62 -28.17
N PHE A 97 8.29 7.01 -27.09
CA PHE A 97 6.85 6.87 -26.86
C PHE A 97 6.14 8.22 -26.70
N PHE A 98 6.72 9.18 -25.98
CA PHE A 98 6.13 10.51 -25.85
C PHE A 98 6.09 11.27 -27.18
N ILE A 99 7.16 11.21 -27.98
CA ILE A 99 7.23 11.83 -29.30
C ILE A 99 6.21 11.19 -30.24
N LEU A 100 6.14 9.86 -30.26
CA LEU A 100 5.18 9.12 -31.08
C LEU A 100 3.74 9.47 -30.67
N PHE A 101 3.45 9.49 -29.37
CA PHE A 101 2.14 9.88 -28.84
C PHE A 101 1.76 11.31 -29.24
N ALA A 102 2.67 12.27 -29.05
CA ALA A 102 2.45 13.67 -29.44
C ALA A 102 2.25 13.81 -30.95
N THR A 103 2.99 13.04 -31.76
CA THR A 103 2.87 13.03 -33.22
C THR A 103 1.51 12.49 -33.65
N ILE A 104 1.07 11.35 -33.11
CA ILE A 104 -0.24 10.76 -33.44
C ILE A 104 -1.38 11.70 -33.04
N LYS A 105 -1.33 12.29 -31.84
CA LYS A 105 -2.36 13.26 -31.40
C LYS A 105 -2.33 14.55 -32.22
N GLY A 106 -1.15 15.04 -32.58
CA GLY A 106 -1.00 16.17 -33.50
C GLY A 106 -1.58 15.89 -34.89
N LEU A 107 -1.33 14.70 -35.44
CA LEU A 107 -1.94 14.27 -36.70
C LEU A 107 -3.45 14.12 -36.60
N ALA A 108 -3.97 13.58 -35.49
CA ALA A 108 -5.42 13.44 -35.28
C ALA A 108 -6.12 14.81 -35.29
N VAL A 109 -5.55 15.80 -34.58
CA VAL A 109 -6.06 17.18 -34.61
C VAL A 109 -5.93 17.78 -36.01
N TYR A 110 -4.81 17.55 -36.69
CA TYR A 110 -4.60 18.04 -38.06
C TYR A 110 -5.65 17.50 -39.03
N VAL A 111 -5.96 16.20 -38.98
CA VAL A 111 -6.99 15.57 -39.82
C VAL A 111 -8.37 16.12 -39.49
N ALA A 112 -8.74 16.24 -38.21
CA ALA A 112 -10.03 16.81 -37.81
C ALA A 112 -10.22 18.25 -38.33
N VAL A 113 -9.18 19.08 -38.27
CA VAL A 113 -9.21 20.44 -38.81
C VAL A 113 -9.34 20.44 -40.34
N GLN A 114 -8.72 19.47 -41.04
CA GLN A 114 -8.88 19.30 -42.49
C GLN A 114 -10.30 18.84 -42.87
N GLU A 115 -10.95 18.08 -42.01
CA GLU A 115 -12.35 17.64 -42.19
C GLU A 115 -13.37 18.75 -41.87
N GLY A 116 -12.91 19.90 -41.39
CA GLY A 116 -13.71 21.10 -41.18
C GLY A 116 -14.04 21.43 -39.72
N ASP A 117 -13.49 20.68 -38.77
CA ASP A 117 -13.69 20.96 -37.35
C ASP A 117 -12.93 22.23 -36.91
N ASP A 118 -13.53 22.96 -35.94
CA ASP A 118 -12.82 24.04 -35.27
C ASP A 118 -11.61 23.48 -34.49
N VAL A 119 -10.48 24.18 -34.58
CA VAL A 119 -9.21 23.76 -33.94
C VAL A 119 -9.39 23.50 -32.45
N SER A 120 -10.19 24.32 -31.75
CA SER A 120 -10.43 24.18 -30.31
C SER A 120 -11.24 22.92 -30.01
N GLN A 121 -12.25 22.63 -30.84
CA GLN A 121 -13.06 21.42 -30.70
C GLN A 121 -12.26 20.16 -31.03
N ALA A 122 -11.45 20.18 -32.08
CA ALA A 122 -10.56 19.08 -32.46
C ALA A 122 -9.56 18.75 -31.33
N ILE A 123 -8.99 19.77 -30.68
CA ILE A 123 -8.10 19.57 -29.53
C ILE A 123 -8.84 18.92 -28.36
N LEU A 124 -10.02 19.45 -28.00
CA LEU A 124 -10.81 18.90 -26.89
C LEU A 124 -11.28 17.46 -27.16
N ALA A 125 -11.68 17.17 -28.40
CA ALA A 125 -12.07 15.83 -28.85
C ALA A 125 -10.87 14.87 -28.84
N SER A 126 -9.67 15.33 -29.22
CA SER A 126 -8.45 14.52 -29.16
C SER A 126 -8.01 14.20 -27.73
N TRP A 127 -8.51 14.95 -26.74
CA TRP A 127 -8.26 14.76 -25.31
C TRP A 127 -9.42 14.04 -24.62
N ASP A 128 -9.76 12.87 -25.17
CA ASP A 128 -10.80 11.97 -24.70
C ASP A 128 -10.46 11.30 -23.36
N GLU A 129 -11.43 10.58 -22.78
CA GLU A 129 -11.28 9.93 -21.48
C GLU A 129 -10.25 8.80 -21.48
N GLU A 130 -10.17 8.01 -22.54
CA GLU A 130 -9.17 6.93 -22.66
C GLU A 130 -7.75 7.51 -22.68
N THR A 131 -7.56 8.61 -23.40
CA THR A 131 -6.29 9.34 -23.46
C THR A 131 -5.89 9.91 -22.11
N LYS A 132 -6.84 10.46 -21.33
CA LYS A 132 -6.59 10.94 -19.97
C LYS A 132 -6.18 9.79 -19.04
N ILE A 133 -6.87 8.65 -19.14
CA ILE A 133 -6.56 7.46 -18.34
C ILE A 133 -5.16 6.94 -18.67
N LEU A 134 -4.83 6.78 -19.96
CA LEU A 134 -3.50 6.36 -20.42
C LEU A 134 -2.42 7.33 -19.94
N PHE A 135 -2.63 8.64 -20.13
CA PHE A 135 -1.68 9.66 -19.69
C PHE A 135 -1.47 9.63 -18.17
N SER A 136 -2.54 9.55 -17.38
CA SER A 136 -2.45 9.48 -15.92
C SER A 136 -1.73 8.22 -15.43
N THR A 137 -1.92 7.09 -16.12
CA THR A 137 -1.23 5.82 -15.83
C THR A 137 0.26 5.93 -16.10
N VAL A 138 0.65 6.53 -17.24
CA VAL A 138 2.06 6.75 -17.59
C VAL A 138 2.75 7.70 -16.60
N ILE A 139 2.09 8.80 -16.23
CA ILE A 139 2.60 9.74 -15.22
C ILE A 139 2.77 9.03 -13.87
N SER A 140 1.79 8.21 -13.46
CA SER A 140 1.86 7.44 -12.22
C SER A 140 2.98 6.41 -12.24
N PHE A 141 3.23 5.75 -13.37
CA PHE A 141 4.37 4.85 -13.54
C PHE A 141 5.71 5.59 -13.38
N TRP A 142 5.86 6.77 -13.99
CA TRP A 142 7.13 7.52 -13.98
C TRP A 142 7.42 8.23 -12.65
N PHE A 143 6.37 8.79 -12.02
CA PHE A 143 6.49 9.64 -10.83
C PHE A 143 5.97 8.99 -9.55
N GLY A 144 5.07 8.01 -9.63
CA GLY A 144 4.50 7.33 -8.46
C GLY A 144 5.55 6.62 -7.62
N GLN A 145 6.55 5.98 -8.24
CA GLN A 145 7.66 5.36 -7.51
C GLN A 145 8.62 6.37 -6.86
N ARG A 146 8.75 7.59 -7.42
CA ARG A 146 9.60 8.65 -6.84
C ARG A 146 8.91 9.35 -5.67
N GLY A 147 7.61 9.61 -5.78
CA GLY A 147 6.78 10.17 -4.71
C GLY A 147 6.77 9.26 -3.48
N MET A 148 6.56 7.95 -3.68
CA MET A 148 6.52 6.97 -2.60
C MET A 148 7.84 6.88 -1.80
N LYS A 149 8.99 6.98 -2.48
CA LYS A 149 10.32 7.00 -1.82
C LYS A 149 10.51 8.22 -0.92
N SER A 150 10.03 9.40 -1.34
CA SER A 150 10.13 10.63 -0.55
C SER A 150 9.25 10.59 0.71
N ILE A 151 8.04 10.04 0.60
CA ILE A 151 7.09 9.88 1.70
C ILE A 151 7.63 8.86 2.72
N ARG A 152 8.18 7.74 2.26
CA ARG A 152 8.79 6.71 3.13
C ARG A 152 10.01 7.26 3.88
N LYS A 153 10.84 8.09 3.24
CA LYS A 153 11.98 8.77 3.88
C LYS A 153 11.54 9.81 4.92
N ALA A 154 10.50 10.60 4.62
CA ALA A 154 9.94 11.58 5.54
C ALA A 154 9.30 10.93 6.77
N ARG A 155 8.68 9.75 6.62
CA ARG A 155 8.09 8.96 7.71
C ARG A 155 9.17 8.37 8.64
N ASN A 156 10.28 7.88 8.08
CA ASN A 156 11.35 7.25 8.86
C ASN A 156 12.33 8.25 9.49
N GLY A 157 12.33 9.53 9.07
CA GLY A 157 13.14 10.60 9.66
C GLY A 157 12.48 11.35 10.83
N LYS A 158 11.31 10.90 11.27
CA LYS A 158 10.58 11.44 12.45
C LYS A 158 10.61 10.50 13.67
N SER A 159 11.46 9.47 13.66
CA SER A 159 11.74 8.64 14.85
C SER A 159 12.91 9.20 15.65
#